data_AF-A4CRI6-F1
#
_entry.id   AF-A4CRI6-F1
#
_cell.length_a   1.000
_cell.length_b   1.000
_cell.length_c   1.000
_cell.angle_alpha   90.00
_cell.angle_beta   90.00
_cell.angle_gamma   90.00
#
_symmetry.space_group_name_H-M   'P 1'
#
loop_
_entity.id
_entity.type
_entity.pdbx_description
1 polymer ?
#
loop_
_entity_poly.entity_id
_entity_poly.type
_entity_poly.pdbx_seq_one_letter_code
_entity_poly.pdbx_strand_id
1 'polypeptide(L)'
;MTFTREVSLQTLAVLDQAETDIDQLMGSGQPEKVAAAFGFLLRLLSCSSKRLQAGMALDLHDGADQLPPRQPDTGQESGQNR
;
A
#
# COMPACT_ATOMS: atom_id res chain seq x y z
N MET A 1 7.00 -8.50 6.58
CA MET A 1 5.73 -8.25 5.84
C MET A 1 5.70 -6.75 5.60
N THR A 2 5.58 -6.28 4.35
CA THR A 2 5.68 -4.84 4.05
C THR A 2 4.46 -4.09 4.55
N PHE A 3 4.63 -2.83 4.97
CA PHE A 3 3.53 -2.02 5.49
C PHE A 3 2.43 -1.85 4.43
N THR A 4 2.83 -1.68 3.17
CA THR A 4 1.90 -1.57 2.04
C THR A 4 1.03 -2.83 1.92
N ARG A 5 1.59 -4.03 2.15
CA ARG A 5 0.84 -5.29 2.09
C ARG A 5 -0.19 -5.38 3.21
N GLU A 6 0.16 -4.98 4.43
CA GLU A 6 -0.76 -4.99 5.57
C GLU A 6 -1.96 -4.07 5.36
N VAL A 7 -1.71 -2.80 4.97
CA VAL A 7 -2.78 -1.83 4.70
C VAL A 7 -3.67 -2.29 3.55
N SER A 8 -3.10 -2.91 2.53
CA SER A 8 -3.87 -3.46 1.40
C SER A 8 -4.82 -4.57 1.84
N LEU A 9 -4.32 -5.54 2.63
CA LEU A 9 -5.13 -6.66 3.12
C LEU A 9 -6.25 -6.19 4.06
N GLN A 10 -5.96 -5.27 4.97
CA GLN A 10 -6.98 -4.70 5.87
C GLN A 10 -8.06 -3.95 5.09
N THR A 11 -7.66 -3.18 4.07
CA THR A 11 -8.61 -2.44 3.23
C THR A 11 -9.52 -3.40 2.46
N LEU A 12 -8.95 -4.45 1.86
CA LEU A 12 -9.72 -5.47 1.14
C LEU A 12 -10.73 -6.19 2.05
N ALA A 13 -10.32 -6.59 3.26
CA ALA A 13 -11.22 -7.26 4.20
C ALA A 13 -12.44 -6.39 4.58
N VAL A 14 -12.24 -5.08 4.77
CA VAL A 14 -13.34 -4.17 5.08
C VAL A 14 -14.24 -3.94 3.87
N LEU A 15 -13.69 -3.90 2.66
CA LEU A 15 -14.48 -3.75 1.42
C LEU A 15 -15.32 -4.99 1.13
N ASP A 16 -14.76 -6.19 1.32
CA ASP A 16 -15.46 -7.47 1.15
C ASP A 16 -16.66 -7.59 2.11
N GLN A 17 -16.46 -7.21 3.37
CA GLN A 17 -17.55 -7.13 4.34
C GLN A 17 -18.61 -6.11 3.92
N ALA A 18 -18.19 -4.93 3.45
CA ALA A 18 -19.13 -3.90 3.03
C ALA A 18 -19.92 -4.27 1.77
N GLU A 19 -19.34 -5.01 0.83
CA GLU A 19 -20.04 -5.52 -0.35
C GLU A 19 -21.24 -6.38 0.06
N THR A 20 -21.04 -7.26 1.03
CA THR A 20 -22.11 -8.12 1.59
C THR A 20 -23.26 -7.30 2.20
N ASP A 21 -22.95 -6.17 2.84
CA ASP A 21 -23.92 -5.34 3.55
C ASP A 21 -24.62 -4.30 2.64
N ILE A 22 -23.98 -3.87 1.55
CA ILE A 22 -24.49 -2.84 0.63
C ILE A 22 -25.75 -3.31 -0.10
N ASP A 23 -25.82 -4.56 -0.53
CA ASP A 23 -27.00 -5.07 -1.26
C ASP A 23 -28.27 -5.00 -0.41
N GLN A 24 -28.18 -5.38 0.86
CA GLN A 24 -29.28 -5.24 1.81
C GLN A 24 -29.62 -3.77 2.08
N LEU A 25 -28.59 -2.92 2.18
CA LEU A 25 -28.77 -1.50 2.44
C LEU A 25 -29.44 -0.77 1.28
N MET A 26 -29.07 -1.09 0.03
CA MET A 26 -29.68 -0.53 -1.18
C MET A 26 -31.17 -0.92 -1.30
N GLY A 27 -31.53 -2.15 -0.88
CA GLY A 27 -32.91 -2.61 -0.82
C GLY A 27 -33.74 -2.06 0.35
N SER A 28 -33.13 -1.36 1.32
CA SER A 28 -33.80 -0.92 2.55
C SER A 28 -34.75 0.27 2.39
N GLY A 29 -34.71 0.96 1.25
CA GLY A 29 -35.48 2.18 0.99
C GLY A 29 -35.06 3.39 1.83
N GLN A 30 -33.87 3.37 2.43
CA GLN A 30 -33.36 4.43 3.33
C GLN A 30 -32.17 5.16 2.68
N PRO A 31 -32.41 6.17 1.82
CA PRO A 31 -31.37 6.82 1.04
C PRO A 31 -30.32 7.54 1.90
N GLU A 32 -30.69 8.02 3.09
CA GLU A 32 -29.76 8.67 4.00
C GLU A 32 -28.73 7.68 4.55
N LYS A 33 -29.16 6.45 4.85
CA LYS A 33 -28.25 5.39 5.32
C LYS A 33 -27.34 4.91 4.20
N VAL A 34 -27.88 4.78 2.99
CA VAL A 34 -27.11 4.45 1.78
C VAL A 34 -26.02 5.52 1.58
N ALA A 35 -26.39 6.80 1.57
CA ALA A 35 -25.44 7.90 1.40
C ALA A 35 -24.36 7.93 2.49
N ALA A 36 -24.74 7.69 3.76
CA ALA A 36 -23.79 7.61 4.86
C ALA A 36 -22.80 6.45 4.71
N ALA A 37 -23.25 5.27 4.27
CA ALA A 37 -22.40 4.11 4.03
C ALA A 37 -21.39 4.37 2.89
N PHE A 38 -21.84 4.94 1.76
CA PHE A 38 -20.94 5.34 0.68
C PHE A 38 -19.94 6.41 1.12
N GLY A 39 -20.36 7.37 1.95
CA GLY A 39 -19.47 8.36 2.54
C GLY A 39 -18.39 7.73 3.43
N PHE A 40 -18.74 6.71 4.20
CA PHE A 40 -17.78 5.94 5.00
C PHE A 40 -16.78 5.18 4.12
N LEU A 41 -17.24 4.49 3.08
CA LEU A 41 -16.38 3.77 2.13
C LEU A 41 -15.41 4.69 1.42
N LEU A 42 -15.88 5.85 0.96
CA LEU A 42 -15.02 6.85 0.32
C LEU A 42 -13.92 7.34 1.27
N ARG A 43 -14.27 7.58 2.54
CA ARG A 43 -13.31 7.99 3.56
C ARG A 43 -12.30 6.87 3.84
N LEU A 44 -12.74 5.62 3.93
CA LEU A 44 -11.87 4.46 4.09
C LEU A 44 -10.87 4.37 2.94
N LEU A 45 -11.34 4.40 1.70
CA LEU A 45 -10.50 4.35 0.50
C LEU A 45 -9.49 5.50 0.46
N SER A 46 -9.92 6.72 0.80
CA SER A 46 -9.02 7.88 0.86
C SER A 46 -7.94 7.71 1.93
N CYS A 47 -8.31 7.25 3.13
CA CYS A 47 -7.36 6.98 4.21
C CYS A 47 -6.37 5.87 3.84
N SER A 48 -6.87 4.76 3.29
CA SER A 48 -6.04 3.65 2.83
C SER A 48 -5.09 4.08 1.72
N SER A 49 -5.55 4.88 0.74
CA SER A 49 -4.69 5.43 -0.31
C SER A 49 -3.53 6.26 0.25
N LYS A 50 -3.79 7.17 1.20
CA LYS A 50 -2.75 7.97 1.85
C LYS A 50 -1.76 7.11 2.63
N ARG A 51 -2.27 6.10 3.36
CA ARG A 51 -1.42 5.15 4.10
C ARG A 51 -0.59 4.30 3.15
N LEU A 52 -1.13 3.84 2.04
CA LEU A 52 -0.39 3.08 1.02
C LEU A 52 0.70 3.94 0.37
N GLN A 53 0.42 5.20 0.05
CA GLN A 53 1.43 6.12 -0.48
C GLN A 53 2.59 6.35 0.50
N ALA A 54 2.27 6.57 1.78
CA ALA A 54 3.28 6.68 2.83
C ALA A 54 4.05 5.36 3.02
N GLY A 55 3.33 4.23 2.99
CA GLY A 55 3.87 2.89 3.08
C GLY A 55 4.86 2.54 1.96
N MET A 56 4.52 2.87 0.72
CA MET A 56 5.39 2.67 -0.42
C MET A 56 6.69 3.48 -0.31
N ALA A 57 6.62 4.71 0.20
CA ALA A 57 7.81 5.52 0.44
C ALA A 57 8.74 4.89 1.50
N LEU A 58 8.16 4.29 2.54
CA LEU A 58 8.89 3.57 3.59
C LEU A 58 9.47 2.24 3.09
N ASP A 59 8.68 1.44 2.37
CA ASP A 59 9.09 0.15 1.81
C ASP A 59 10.22 0.33 0.75
N LEU A 60 10.26 1.48 0.06
CA LEU A 60 11.35 1.84 -0.85
C LEU A 60 12.68 2.13 -0.14
N HIS A 61 12.64 2.75 1.05
CA HIS A 61 13.86 3.00 1.84
C HIS A 61 14.41 1.70 2.46
N ASP A 62 13.53 0.82 2.97
CA ASP A 62 13.92 -0.49 3.51
C ASP A 62 14.51 -1.44 2.45
N GLY A 63 14.09 -1.29 1.18
CA GLY A 63 14.68 -2.01 0.05
C GLY A 63 16.00 -1.41 -0.46
N ALA A 64 16.23 -0.11 -0.28
CA ALA A 64 17.45 0.57 -0.70
C ALA A 64 18.63 0.31 0.25
N ASP A 65 18.36 0.14 1.55
CA ASP A 65 19.37 -0.25 2.56
C ASP A 65 19.85 -1.71 2.41
N GLN A 66 19.18 -2.52 1.59
CA GLN A 66 19.58 -3.91 1.29
C GLN A 66 20.37 -4.07 -0.02
N LEU A 67 20.62 -2.99 -0.76
CA LEU A 67 21.54 -3.06 -1.89
C LEU A 67 22.98 -3.11 -1.37
N PRO A 68 23.79 -4.13 -1.74
CA PRO A 68 25.19 -4.19 -1.31
C PRO A 68 25.89 -2.91 -1.78
N PRO A 69 26.76 -2.30 -0.95
CA PRO A 69 27.50 -1.13 -1.36
C PRO A 69 28.21 -1.47 -2.66
N ARG A 70 27.97 -0.69 -3.73
CA ARG A 70 28.76 -0.76 -4.96
C ARG A 70 30.21 -0.59 -4.52
N GLN A 71 30.97 -1.69 -4.49
CA GLN A 71 32.40 -1.61 -4.35
C GLN A 71 32.88 -0.72 -5.50
N PRO A 72 33.67 0.33 -5.24
CA PRO A 72 34.33 1.01 -6.32
C PRO A 72 35.19 -0.03 -7.02
N ASP A 73 34.98 -0.21 -8.32
CA ASP A 73 35.91 -0.95 -9.18
C ASP A 73 37.26 -0.24 -9.06
N THR A 74 38.09 -0.69 -8.12
CA THR A 74 39.51 -0.40 -8.14
C THR A 74 40.06 -1.16 -9.33
N GLY A 75 40.09 -0.47 -10.47
CA GLY A 75 40.84 -0.87 -11.65
C GLY A 75 42.26 -1.17 -11.22
N GLN A 76 42.55 -2.45 -11.03
CA GLN A 76 43.88 -2.94 -10.79
C GLN A 76 44.59 -2.95 -12.15
N GLU A 77 45.05 -1.77 -12.57
CA GLU A 77 46.02 -1.64 -13.65
C GLU A 77 47.33 -2.26 -13.15
N SER A 78 47.44 -3.59 -13.29
CA SER A 78 48.67 -4.33 -13.02
C SER A 78 49.64 -4.04 -14.16
N GLY A 79 50.28 -2.88 -14.10
CA GLY A 79 51.52 -2.65 -14.81
C GLY A 79 52.57 -3.67 -14.37
N GLN A 80 53.44 -4.00 -15.33
CA GLN A 80 54.83 -4.41 -15.10
C GLN A 80 55.07 -5.92 -14.84
N ASN A 81 55.50 -6.65 -15.87
CA ASN A 81 56.94 -6.88 -16.00
C ASN A 81 57.36 -7.42 -17.38
N ARG A 82 58.57 -7.00 -17.75
CA ARG A 82 59.38 -7.41 -18.90
C ARG A 82 59.73 -8.89 -18.89
#